data_AF-A0A8T7DIE6-F1
#
_entry.id   AF-A0A8T7DIE6-F1
#
_cell.length_a   1.000
_cell.length_b   1.000
_cell.length_c   1.000
_cell.angle_alpha   90.00
_cell.angle_beta   90.00
_cell.angle_gamma   90.00
#
_symmetry.space_group_name_H-M   'P 1'
#
loop_
_entity.id
_entity.type
_entity.pdbx_description
1 polymer ?
#
loop_
_entity_poly.entity_id
_entity_poly.type
_entity_poly.pdbx_seq_one_letter_code
_entity_poly.pdbx_strand_id
1 'polypeptide(L)'
;IALSTPIGKKSDAGAKIYPFKIHRGRQIYDSVNNYLVNPHLSGETGFWQKMDWQTSATIGMQARGLEYSGEYDFANTVMYWRINHMVERAARALECRDCHGREQKRMDWQKLGYDGDPLYLAGQARKPLKSLLQDEGNRFYFQERHRVRTRPADTSGRDGASGEQTGTEQQQRRQQQIKQPPSKKTKK
;
A
#
# COMPACT_ATOMS: atom_id res chain seq x y z
N ILE A 1 3.09 -10.75 -14.21
CA ILE A 1 2.83 -9.31 -14.40
C ILE A 1 2.84 -8.60 -13.05
N ALA A 2 3.64 -7.54 -12.87
CA ALA A 2 3.59 -6.71 -11.67
C ALA A 2 2.58 -5.57 -11.86
N LEU A 3 1.49 -5.56 -11.08
CA LEU A 3 0.44 -4.52 -11.15
C LEU A 3 0.87 -3.24 -10.43
N SER A 4 1.57 -3.42 -9.31
CA SER A 4 2.22 -2.36 -8.57
C SER A 4 3.54 -2.88 -8.04
N THR A 5 4.56 -2.02 -7.98
CA THR A 5 5.86 -2.35 -7.38
C THR A 5 6.35 -1.17 -6.56
N PRO A 6 6.99 -1.39 -5.40
CA PRO A 6 7.74 -0.33 -4.75
C PRO A 6 8.90 0.09 -5.67
N ILE A 7 9.21 1.39 -5.65
CA ILE A 7 10.30 1.98 -6.42
C ILE A 7 11.29 2.58 -5.42
N GLY A 8 12.57 2.30 -5.60
CA GLY A 8 13.65 2.79 -4.77
C GLY A 8 14.77 1.77 -4.62
N LYS A 9 16.00 2.25 -4.44
CA LYS A 9 17.19 1.44 -4.18
C LYS A 9 18.00 2.01 -3.02
N LYS A 10 18.93 1.23 -2.48
CA LYS A 10 19.81 1.62 -1.37
C LYS A 10 20.54 2.96 -1.60
N SER A 11 20.95 3.24 -2.84
CA SER A 11 21.68 4.48 -3.17
C SER A 11 20.78 5.72 -3.17
N ASP A 12 19.46 5.57 -3.16
CA ASP A 12 18.55 6.70 -3.21
C ASP A 12 18.41 7.29 -1.80
N ALA A 13 18.92 8.51 -1.61
CA ALA A 13 18.94 9.15 -0.29
C ALA A 13 17.55 9.31 0.35
N GLY A 14 16.50 9.45 -0.47
CA GLY A 14 15.11 9.53 -0.02
C GLY A 14 14.43 8.18 0.21
N ALA A 15 15.02 7.08 -0.23
CA ALA A 15 14.42 5.75 -0.07
C ALA A 15 14.65 5.19 1.34
N LYS A 16 13.66 4.44 1.83
CA LYS A 16 13.73 3.66 3.06
C LYS A 16 13.12 2.29 2.82
N ILE A 17 13.50 1.33 3.65
CA ILE A 17 12.90 0.00 3.67
C ILE A 17 11.51 0.12 4.32
N TYR A 18 10.48 -0.36 3.63
CA TYR A 18 9.09 -0.39 4.11
C TYR A 18 8.53 -1.81 4.04
N PRO A 19 7.59 -2.18 4.93
CA PRO A 19 6.89 -3.45 4.87
C PRO A 19 5.77 -3.43 3.83
N PHE A 20 5.65 -4.50 3.05
CA PHE A 20 4.60 -4.69 2.06
C PHE A 20 3.93 -6.06 2.21
N LYS A 21 2.61 -6.09 2.04
CA LYS A 21 1.86 -7.32 1.72
C LYS A 21 2.01 -7.57 0.23
N ILE A 22 2.38 -8.80 -0.13
CA ILE A 22 2.45 -9.23 -1.53
C ILE A 22 1.16 -9.99 -1.85
N HIS A 23 0.31 -9.40 -2.69
CA HIS A 23 -0.90 -10.04 -3.19
C HIS A 23 -0.59 -10.68 -4.54
N ARG A 24 -0.71 -12.01 -4.63
CA ARG A 24 -0.53 -12.79 -5.87
C ARG A 24 -1.88 -13.26 -6.36
N GLY A 25 -2.07 -13.26 -7.68
CA GLY A 25 -3.29 -13.73 -8.30
C GLY A 25 -3.04 -14.30 -9.69
N ARG A 26 -4.08 -14.88 -10.29
CA ARG A 26 -4.12 -15.30 -11.68
C ARG A 26 -5.39 -14.69 -12.28
N GLN A 27 -5.23 -13.76 -13.22
CA GLN A 27 -6.30 -12.88 -13.69
C GLN A 27 -6.47 -13.01 -15.20
N ILE A 28 -7.70 -12.82 -15.66
CA ILE A 28 -8.07 -12.88 -17.08
C ILE A 28 -7.41 -11.73 -17.87
N TYR A 29 -6.92 -12.05 -19.06
CA TYR A 29 -6.39 -11.08 -20.02
C TYR A 29 -6.77 -11.49 -21.44
N ASP A 30 -6.81 -10.52 -22.34
CA ASP A 30 -7.06 -10.74 -23.77
C ASP A 30 -5.75 -11.22 -24.42
N SER A 31 -5.75 -12.46 -24.94
CA SER A 31 -4.54 -13.12 -25.47
C SER A 31 -4.05 -12.52 -26.79
N VAL A 32 -4.90 -11.81 -27.52
CA VAL A 32 -4.56 -11.17 -28.79
C VAL A 32 -4.11 -9.73 -28.54
N ASN A 33 -4.93 -8.96 -27.80
CA ASN A 33 -4.67 -7.54 -27.55
C ASN A 33 -3.65 -7.29 -26.41
N ASN A 34 -3.31 -8.33 -25.63
CA ASN A 34 -2.28 -8.31 -24.60
C ASN A 34 -2.48 -7.28 -23.46
N TYR A 35 -3.72 -7.06 -23.05
CA TYR A 35 -4.04 -6.34 -21.81
C TYR A 35 -4.97 -7.13 -20.90
N LEU A 36 -4.92 -6.79 -19.60
CA LEU A 36 -5.82 -7.37 -18.61
C LEU A 36 -7.26 -6.99 -18.93
N VAL A 37 -8.16 -7.97 -18.77
CA VAL A 37 -9.59 -7.76 -18.97
C VAL A 37 -10.20 -7.16 -17.69
N ASN A 38 -11.15 -6.25 -17.88
CA ASN A 38 -11.99 -5.72 -16.81
C ASN A 38 -13.33 -6.46 -16.82
N PRO A 39 -13.45 -7.66 -16.19
CA PRO A 39 -14.64 -8.49 -16.31
C PRO A 39 -15.87 -7.88 -15.62
N HIS A 40 -17.05 -8.14 -16.17
CA HIS A 40 -18.32 -7.86 -15.52
C HIS A 40 -18.66 -8.96 -14.50
N LEU A 41 -18.37 -8.72 -13.22
CA LEU A 41 -18.44 -9.76 -12.19
C LEU A 41 -19.83 -9.93 -11.54
N SER A 42 -20.61 -8.86 -11.40
CA SER A 42 -21.85 -8.83 -10.61
C SER A 42 -23.05 -8.33 -11.40
N GLY A 43 -24.23 -8.90 -11.15
CA GLY A 43 -25.48 -8.60 -11.87
C GLY A 43 -26.07 -9.87 -12.49
N GLU A 44 -27.24 -9.78 -13.11
CA GLU A 44 -27.91 -10.93 -13.73
C GLU A 44 -27.06 -11.60 -14.82
N THR A 45 -26.25 -10.81 -15.53
CA THR A 45 -25.30 -11.27 -16.56
C THR A 45 -23.85 -11.32 -16.06
N GLY A 46 -23.63 -11.09 -14.76
CA GLY A 46 -22.30 -11.09 -14.15
C GLY A 46 -21.69 -12.49 -14.03
N PHE A 47 -20.36 -12.56 -14.04
CA PHE A 47 -19.61 -13.80 -13.89
C PHE A 47 -20.05 -14.61 -12.65
N TRP A 48 -20.31 -13.98 -11.51
CA TRP A 48 -20.69 -14.71 -10.30
C TRP A 48 -22.06 -15.40 -10.38
N GLN A 49 -22.91 -15.03 -11.36
CA GLN A 49 -24.20 -15.69 -11.60
C GLN A 49 -24.14 -16.68 -12.77
N LYS A 50 -23.40 -16.34 -13.84
CA LYS A 50 -23.38 -17.13 -15.07
C LYS A 50 -22.16 -18.05 -15.19
N MET A 51 -21.10 -17.76 -14.45
CA MET A 51 -19.82 -18.47 -14.48
C MET A 51 -19.20 -18.56 -15.89
N ASP A 52 -19.52 -17.59 -16.75
CA ASP A 52 -19.03 -17.49 -18.13
C ASP A 52 -18.07 -16.31 -18.29
N TRP A 53 -16.80 -16.61 -18.55
CA TRP A 53 -15.76 -15.61 -18.77
C TRP A 53 -15.94 -14.87 -20.09
N GLN A 54 -16.48 -15.49 -21.13
CA GLN A 54 -16.62 -14.86 -22.44
C GLN A 54 -17.62 -13.71 -22.38
N THR A 55 -18.81 -13.98 -21.85
CA THR A 55 -19.85 -12.96 -21.65
C THR A 55 -19.37 -11.85 -20.70
N SER A 56 -18.72 -12.25 -19.59
CA SER A 56 -18.20 -11.30 -18.59
C SER A 56 -17.12 -10.37 -19.17
N ALA A 57 -16.18 -10.90 -19.95
CA ALA A 57 -15.14 -10.13 -20.63
C ALA A 57 -15.75 -9.17 -21.65
N THR A 58 -16.65 -9.68 -22.52
CA THR A 58 -17.29 -8.89 -23.56
C THR A 58 -18.02 -7.66 -22.99
N ILE A 59 -18.90 -7.87 -22.00
CA ILE A 59 -19.66 -6.79 -21.38
C ILE A 59 -18.74 -5.83 -20.63
N GLY A 60 -17.80 -6.37 -19.86
CA GLY A 60 -16.91 -5.56 -19.03
C GLY A 60 -15.97 -4.67 -19.83
N MET A 61 -15.46 -5.17 -20.95
CA MET A 61 -14.58 -4.43 -21.86
C MET A 61 -15.35 -3.40 -22.67
N GLN A 62 -16.54 -3.76 -23.17
CA GLN A 62 -17.45 -2.81 -23.82
C GLN A 62 -17.79 -1.63 -22.89
N ALA A 63 -18.11 -1.90 -21.62
CA ALA A 63 -18.38 -0.85 -20.63
C ALA A 63 -17.16 0.05 -20.34
N ARG A 64 -15.94 -0.45 -20.60
CA ARG A 64 -14.70 0.32 -20.46
C ARG A 64 -14.29 1.07 -21.73
N GLY A 65 -14.99 0.85 -22.84
CA GLY A 65 -14.63 1.39 -24.15
C GLY A 65 -13.33 0.79 -24.70
N LEU A 66 -13.03 -0.45 -24.33
CA LEU A 66 -11.87 -1.20 -24.82
C LEU A 66 -12.35 -2.35 -25.69
N GLU A 67 -11.63 -2.62 -26.78
CA GLU A 67 -11.89 -3.76 -27.65
C GLU A 67 -11.70 -5.08 -26.88
N TYR A 68 -12.39 -6.12 -27.30
CA TYR A 68 -12.16 -7.49 -26.83
C TYR A 68 -12.07 -8.39 -28.05
N SER A 69 -10.94 -9.10 -28.18
CA SER A 69 -10.67 -9.95 -29.35
C SER A 69 -11.60 -11.15 -29.46
N GLY A 70 -12.27 -11.51 -28.35
CA GLY A 70 -13.01 -12.74 -28.22
C GLY A 70 -12.19 -13.90 -27.67
N GLU A 71 -10.87 -13.72 -27.50
CA GLU A 71 -9.98 -14.72 -26.90
C GLU A 71 -9.43 -14.24 -25.55
N TYR A 72 -9.31 -15.17 -24.60
CA TYR A 72 -8.75 -14.89 -23.30
C TYR A 72 -7.90 -16.05 -22.77
N ASP A 73 -6.98 -15.71 -21.88
CA ASP A 73 -6.28 -16.65 -21.02
C ASP A 73 -6.03 -15.99 -19.66
N PHE A 74 -5.24 -16.60 -18.78
CA PHE A 74 -4.98 -16.12 -17.43
C PHE A 74 -3.49 -15.94 -17.14
N ALA A 75 -3.13 -14.72 -16.77
CA ALA A 75 -1.78 -14.35 -16.41
C ALA A 75 -1.59 -14.28 -14.89
N ASN A 76 -0.42 -14.75 -14.42
CA ASN A 76 -0.01 -14.57 -13.03
C ASN A 76 0.31 -13.10 -12.75
N THR A 77 -0.25 -12.56 -11.67
CA THR A 77 -0.08 -11.17 -11.26
C THR A 77 0.45 -11.06 -9.84
N VAL A 78 1.18 -9.98 -9.58
CA VAL A 78 1.68 -9.62 -8.25
C VAL A 78 1.43 -8.13 -8.00
N MET A 79 0.98 -7.79 -6.80
CA MET A 79 0.70 -6.43 -6.38
C MET A 79 1.23 -6.21 -4.96
N TYR A 80 1.97 -5.12 -4.77
CA TYR A 80 2.58 -4.76 -3.50
C TYR A 80 1.73 -3.69 -2.81
N TRP A 81 1.32 -3.98 -1.56
CA TRP A 81 0.49 -3.11 -0.73
C TRP A 81 1.26 -2.72 0.51
N ARG A 82 1.46 -1.41 0.73
CA ARG A 82 2.21 -0.93 1.89
C ARG A 82 1.42 -1.23 3.18
N ILE A 83 2.09 -1.82 4.18
CA ILE A 83 1.49 -2.07 5.49
C ILE A 83 1.73 -0.83 6.37
N ASN A 84 0.65 -0.16 6.79
CA ASN A 84 0.72 1.07 7.61
C ASN A 84 -0.19 1.04 8.86
N HIS A 85 -0.95 -0.04 9.05
CA HIS A 85 -1.88 -0.22 10.16
C HIS A 85 -1.47 -1.46 10.98
N MET A 86 -2.16 -1.72 12.10
CA MET A 86 -1.77 -2.75 13.07
C MET A 86 -0.37 -2.51 13.67
N VAL A 87 -0.07 -1.24 13.97
CA VAL A 87 1.17 -0.88 14.69
C VAL A 87 1.10 -1.47 16.08
N GLU A 88 2.09 -2.28 16.40
CA GLU A 88 2.14 -3.03 17.63
C GLU A 88 2.70 -2.20 18.80
N ARG A 89 2.43 -2.65 20.04
CA ARG A 89 3.05 -2.07 21.25
C ARG A 89 4.58 -2.09 21.13
N ALA A 90 5.22 -1.06 21.69
CA ALA A 90 6.67 -0.87 21.62
C ALA A 90 7.48 -2.08 22.14
N ALA A 91 6.98 -2.79 23.16
CA ALA A 91 7.63 -3.98 23.70
C ALA A 91 7.71 -5.17 22.72
N ARG A 92 7.03 -5.11 21.57
CA ARG A 92 7.10 -6.10 20.48
C ARG A 92 7.63 -5.48 19.18
N ALA A 93 8.32 -4.34 19.27
CA ALA A 93 9.04 -3.79 18.13
C ALA A 93 10.12 -4.78 17.69
N LEU A 94 10.50 -4.70 16.41
CA LEU A 94 11.60 -5.52 15.89
C LEU A 94 12.91 -5.06 16.53
N GLU A 95 13.65 -6.02 17.05
CA GLU A 95 14.94 -5.83 17.69
C GLU A 95 16.08 -6.16 16.72
N CYS A 96 17.32 -5.91 17.15
CA CYS A 96 18.52 -6.09 16.32
C CYS A 96 18.56 -7.48 15.65
N ARG A 97 18.24 -8.54 16.39
CA ARG A 97 18.32 -9.94 15.92
C ARG A 97 17.16 -10.37 15.04
N ASP A 98 16.09 -9.56 14.93
CA ASP A 98 15.02 -9.81 13.96
C ASP A 98 15.45 -9.55 12.52
N CYS A 99 16.44 -8.66 12.34
CA CYS A 99 16.97 -8.28 11.03
C CYS A 99 18.40 -8.78 10.82
N HIS A 100 19.18 -8.93 11.90
CA HIS A 100 20.60 -9.26 11.85
C HIS A 100 20.89 -10.64 12.45
N GLY A 101 21.88 -11.31 11.89
CA GLY A 101 22.31 -12.64 12.32
C GLY A 101 22.22 -13.68 11.21
N ARG A 102 22.96 -14.77 11.36
CA ARG A 102 23.06 -15.82 10.32
C ARG A 102 21.73 -16.54 10.07
N GLU A 103 20.87 -16.59 11.07
CA GLU A 103 19.61 -17.36 11.03
C GLU A 103 18.38 -16.47 10.76
N GLN A 104 18.54 -15.15 10.67
CA GLN A 104 17.43 -14.23 10.37
C GLN A 104 16.93 -14.46 8.93
N LYS A 105 15.62 -14.34 8.72
CA LYS A 105 14.99 -14.51 7.41
C LYS A 105 14.16 -13.30 6.95
N ARG A 106 14.18 -12.22 7.74
CA ARG A 106 13.35 -11.04 7.51
C ARG A 106 13.90 -10.16 6.41
N MET A 107 15.22 -9.99 6.39
CA MET A 107 15.92 -9.13 5.45
C MET A 107 16.68 -9.96 4.43
N ASP A 108 16.25 -9.86 3.17
CA ASP A 108 17.02 -10.33 2.03
C ASP A 108 18.00 -9.22 1.62
N TRP A 109 19.14 -9.18 2.30
CA TRP A 109 20.12 -8.10 2.17
C TRP A 109 20.64 -7.91 0.74
N GLN A 110 20.89 -9.03 0.04
CA GLN A 110 21.33 -8.99 -1.35
C GLN A 110 20.27 -8.39 -2.27
N LYS A 111 19.01 -8.78 -2.16
CA LYS A 111 17.92 -8.15 -2.94
C LYS A 111 17.70 -6.69 -2.60
N LEU A 112 18.07 -6.25 -1.39
CA LEU A 112 18.04 -4.85 -0.98
C LEU A 112 19.27 -4.05 -1.45
N GLY A 113 20.24 -4.68 -2.10
CA GLY A 113 21.46 -4.05 -2.62
C GLY A 113 22.60 -3.90 -1.60
N TYR A 114 22.59 -4.71 -0.54
CA TYR A 114 23.72 -4.86 0.40
C TYR A 114 24.56 -6.07 0.01
N ASP A 115 25.86 -6.04 0.33
CA ASP A 115 26.76 -7.17 0.00
C ASP A 115 26.60 -8.33 0.99
N GLY A 116 25.85 -8.09 2.08
CA GLY A 116 25.50 -9.03 3.11
C GLY A 116 24.84 -8.31 4.27
N ASP A 117 24.78 -8.96 5.43
CA ASP A 117 24.26 -8.32 6.63
C ASP A 117 25.15 -7.12 7.03
N PRO A 118 24.63 -5.88 7.01
CA PRO A 118 25.43 -4.69 7.24
C PRO A 118 25.93 -4.56 8.68
N LEU A 119 25.42 -5.37 9.63
CA LEU A 119 25.97 -5.43 10.97
C LEU A 119 27.36 -6.06 11.00
N TYR A 120 27.62 -7.04 10.13
CA TYR A 120 28.89 -7.78 10.08
C TYR A 120 29.86 -7.26 9.01
N LEU A 121 29.41 -6.33 8.16
CA LEU A 121 30.22 -5.76 7.08
C LEU A 121 30.61 -4.31 7.40
N ALA A 122 31.91 -4.09 7.61
CA ALA A 122 32.46 -2.76 7.84
C ALA A 122 32.16 -1.81 6.65
N GLY A 123 31.76 -0.58 6.95
CA GLY A 123 31.45 0.45 5.94
C GLY A 123 30.02 0.41 5.36
N GLN A 124 29.20 -0.61 5.67
CA GLN A 124 27.79 -0.66 5.24
C GLN A 124 26.79 -0.27 6.33
N ALA A 125 27.20 -0.32 7.59
CA ALA A 125 26.52 0.37 8.67
C ALA A 125 26.78 1.87 8.57
N ARG A 126 25.74 2.70 8.71
CA ARG A 126 25.84 4.18 8.68
C ARG A 126 26.84 4.75 9.70
N LYS A 127 27.29 3.96 10.67
CA LYS A 127 28.52 4.14 11.47
C LYS A 127 29.10 2.75 11.79
N PRO A 128 30.40 2.48 11.56
CA PRO A 128 31.00 1.21 11.97
C PRO A 128 30.88 1.03 13.48
N LEU A 129 30.60 -0.19 13.96
CA LEU A 129 30.47 -0.48 15.40
C LEU A 129 31.69 0.01 16.19
N LYS A 130 32.89 -0.03 15.57
CA LYS A 130 34.14 0.47 16.13
C LYS A 130 34.10 1.97 16.46
N SER A 131 33.46 2.79 15.62
CA SER A 131 33.30 4.23 15.90
C SER A 131 32.21 4.52 16.94
N LEU A 132 31.30 3.58 17.19
CA LEU A 132 30.29 3.70 18.26
C LEU A 132 30.83 3.25 19.63
N LEU A 133 31.76 2.28 19.64
CA LEU A 133 32.43 1.81 20.86
C LEU A 133 33.52 2.76 21.35
N GLN A 134 34.06 3.60 20.46
CA GLN A 134 35.10 4.60 20.77
C GLN A 134 34.52 5.96 21.18
N ASP A 135 33.19 6.12 21.13
CA ASP A 135 32.50 7.35 21.52
C ASP A 135 32.05 7.21 22.99
N GLU A 136 32.96 7.54 23.91
CA GLU A 136 32.74 7.49 25.37
C GLU A 136 31.48 8.28 25.82
N GLY A 137 31.04 9.26 25.02
CA GLY A 137 29.84 10.05 25.27
C GLY A 137 28.51 9.40 24.86
N ASN A 138 28.55 8.23 24.19
CA ASN A 138 27.39 7.68 23.48
C ASN A 138 26.75 6.45 24.15
N ARG A 139 27.10 6.17 25.41
CA ARG A 139 26.49 5.11 26.24
C ARG A 139 24.98 5.26 26.48
N PHE A 140 24.36 6.37 26.05
CA PHE A 140 22.97 6.73 26.39
C PHE A 140 21.91 6.40 25.31
N TYR A 141 22.27 5.82 24.17
CA TYR A 141 21.31 5.61 23.08
C TYR A 141 20.17 4.60 23.36
N PHE A 142 20.24 3.87 24.48
CA PHE A 142 19.22 2.87 24.86
C PHE A 142 18.26 3.28 25.97
N GLN A 143 18.43 4.42 26.66
CA GLN A 143 17.63 4.75 27.84
C GLN A 143 16.59 5.89 27.68
N GLU A 144 16.64 6.72 26.63
CA GLU A 144 15.87 7.99 26.63
C GLU A 144 14.75 8.13 25.57
N ARG A 145 14.17 7.02 25.09
CA ARG A 145 12.94 7.07 24.26
C ARG A 145 11.67 6.54 24.92
N HIS A 146 11.65 6.42 26.26
CA HIS A 146 10.45 6.14 27.05
C HIS A 146 9.74 7.38 27.62
N ARG A 147 9.90 8.58 27.04
CA ARG A 147 8.90 9.64 27.22
C ARG A 147 7.82 9.50 26.15
N VAL A 148 6.83 8.66 26.43
CA VAL A 148 5.49 8.83 25.85
C VAL A 148 5.07 10.25 26.25
N ARG A 149 4.93 11.13 25.28
CA ARG A 149 4.38 12.48 25.50
C ARG A 149 2.90 12.29 25.82
N THR A 150 2.56 12.06 27.08
CA THR A 150 1.17 12.13 27.52
C THR A 150 0.77 13.60 27.45
N ARG A 151 -0.22 13.92 26.59
CA ARG A 151 -0.91 15.20 26.71
C ARG A 151 -1.65 15.18 28.06
N PRO A 152 -1.57 16.23 28.89
CA PRO A 152 -2.45 16.32 30.04
C PRO A 152 -3.90 16.30 29.55
N ALA A 153 -4.76 15.58 30.27
CA ALA A 153 -6.20 15.65 30.04
C ALA A 153 -6.65 17.09 30.32
N ASP A 154 -7.07 17.79 29.28
CA ASP A 154 -7.76 19.07 29.39
C ASP A 154 -9.17 18.80 29.89
N THR A 155 -9.38 18.97 31.20
CA THR A 155 -10.70 19.04 31.82
C THR A 155 -11.13 20.51 31.82
N SER A 156 -11.47 21.05 30.65
CA SER A 156 -12.24 22.28 30.56
C SER A 156 -13.39 22.10 29.57
N GLY A 157 -14.60 22.26 30.10
CA GLY A 157 -15.85 22.01 29.39
C GLY A 157 -15.97 22.81 28.09
N ARG A 158 -16.53 22.15 27.08
CA ARG A 158 -17.21 22.80 25.97
C ARG A 158 -18.57 22.16 25.78
N ASP A 159 -19.56 22.76 26.43
CA ASP A 159 -20.91 22.76 25.90
C ASP A 159 -20.87 23.49 24.56
N GLY A 160 -21.21 22.77 23.50
CA GLY A 160 -21.14 23.26 22.13
C GLY A 160 -21.73 22.25 21.17
N ALA A 161 -23.06 22.23 21.12
CA ALA A 161 -23.83 21.46 20.14
C ALA A 161 -23.31 21.71 18.72
N SER A 162 -22.90 20.65 18.03
CA SER A 162 -22.79 20.63 16.57
C SER A 162 -23.43 19.32 16.08
N GLY A 163 -24.52 19.47 15.34
CA GLY A 163 -25.34 18.37 14.86
C GLY A 163 -24.59 17.47 13.89
N GLU A 164 -24.62 16.18 14.17
CA GLU A 164 -24.05 15.12 13.35
C GLU A 164 -25.02 14.83 12.19
N GLN A 165 -24.68 15.31 10.99
CA GLN A 165 -25.36 14.86 9.77
C GLN A 165 -24.87 13.46 9.43
N THR A 166 -25.78 12.49 9.48
CA THR A 166 -25.50 11.10 9.12
C THR A 166 -25.11 10.99 7.64
N GLY A 167 -24.17 10.11 7.31
CA GLY A 167 -23.58 9.97 5.96
C GLY A 167 -24.58 9.71 4.83
N THR A 168 -25.81 9.33 5.15
CA THR A 168 -26.97 9.21 4.26
C THR A 168 -27.41 10.56 3.66
N GLU A 169 -27.34 11.67 4.40
CA GLU A 169 -27.77 12.99 3.89
C GLU A 169 -26.75 13.59 2.89
N GLN A 170 -25.45 13.33 3.09
CA GLN A 170 -24.41 13.74 2.15
C GLN A 170 -24.53 13.01 0.81
N GLN A 171 -24.93 11.74 0.83
CA GLN A 171 -25.10 10.93 -0.37
C GLN A 171 -26.33 11.38 -1.19
N GLN A 172 -27.42 11.77 -0.54
CA GLN A 172 -28.60 12.31 -1.21
C GLN A 172 -28.36 13.68 -1.85
N ARG A 173 -27.59 14.58 -1.20
CA ARG A 173 -27.21 15.88 -1.79
C ARG A 173 -26.36 15.74 -3.05
N ARG A 174 -25.43 14.77 -3.09
CA ARG A 174 -24.62 14.47 -4.29
C ARG A 174 -25.47 13.96 -5.45
N GLN A 175 -26.48 13.15 -5.19
CA GLN A 175 -27.38 12.65 -6.25
C GLN A 175 -28.30 13.74 -6.83
N GLN A 176 -28.66 14.75 -6.04
CA GLN A 176 -29.46 15.89 -6.53
C GLN A 176 -28.66 16.84 -7.42
N GLN A 177 -27.35 17.00 -7.18
CA GLN A 177 -26.48 17.86 -8.01
C GLN A 177 -26.20 17.27 -9.39
N ILE A 178 -26.28 15.95 -9.56
CA ILE A 178 -26.04 15.27 -10.85
C ILE A 178 -27.24 15.45 -11.82
N LYS A 179 -28.43 15.80 -11.31
CA LYS A 179 -29.65 15.92 -12.13
C LYS A 179 -29.85 17.28 -12.80
N GLN A 180 -28.96 18.26 -12.61
CA GLN A 180 -29.08 19.55 -13.31
C GLN A 180 -28.16 19.62 -14.54
N PRO A 181 -28.70 19.85 -15.76
CA PRO A 181 -27.87 20.02 -16.94
C PRO A 181 -27.08 21.35 -16.87
N PRO A 182 -25.84 21.39 -17.38
CA PRO A 182 -25.01 22.60 -17.32
C PRO A 182 -25.61 23.74 -18.16
N SER A 183 -25.70 24.94 -17.58
CA SER A 183 -26.20 26.13 -18.27
C SER A 183 -25.25 26.54 -19.41
N LYS A 184 -25.83 26.79 -20.59
CA LYS A 184 -25.10 27.30 -21.76
C LYS A 184 -24.59 28.72 -21.44
N LYS A 185 -23.28 28.90 -21.30
CA LYS A 185 -22.65 30.23 -21.29
C LYS A 185 -22.62 30.77 -22.73
N THR A 186 -23.42 31.78 -23.00
CA THR A 186 -23.33 32.63 -24.20
C THR A 186 -22.06 33.48 -24.14
N LYS A 187 -21.22 33.38 -25.17
CA LYS A 187 -20.09 34.31 -25.39
C LYS A 187 -20.64 35.65 -25.90
N LYS A 188 -20.28 36.74 -25.25
CA LYS A 188 -20.19 38.08 -25.83
C LYS A 188 -18.72 38.41 -26.00
#